data_AF-A0A351MI85-F1
#
_entry.id   AF-A0A351MI85-F1
#
_cell.length_a   1.000
_cell.length_b   1.000
_cell.length_c   1.000
_cell.angle_alpha   90.00
_cell.angle_beta   90.00
_cell.angle_gamma   90.00
#
_symmetry.space_group_name_H-M   'P 1'
#
loop_
_entity.id
_entity.type
_entity.pdbx_description
1 polymer ?
#
loop_
_entity_poly.entity_id
_entity_poly.type
_entity_poly.pdbx_seq_one_letter_code
_entity_poly.pdbx_strand_id
1 'polypeptide(L)'
;MISYRCPGCDQRLEVPPHAVHDEQRCAACGQTSQVPAAAYHLSRLRVLRAALRERALSADEWREAAVHYRALDHAEAAVEAEQAARRAEPGSSTEASEALAEATANL
;
A
#
# COMPACT_ATOMS: atom_id res chain seq x y z
N MET A 1 17.86 -1.04 -0.27
CA MET A 1 17.28 -1.36 1.06
C MET A 1 15.93 -2.00 0.83
N ILE A 2 15.42 -2.80 1.77
CA ILE A 2 14.04 -3.28 1.75
C ILE A 2 13.28 -2.50 2.80
N SER A 3 12.09 -2.03 2.45
CA SER A 3 11.20 -1.38 3.42
C SER A 3 9.93 -2.18 3.60
N TYR A 4 9.55 -2.48 4.84
CA TYR A 4 8.32 -3.19 5.18
C TYR A 4 7.61 -2.54 6.38
N ARG A 5 6.34 -2.86 6.59
CA ARG A 5 5.54 -2.34 7.71
C ARG A 5 5.61 -3.31 8.89
N CYS A 6 5.83 -2.78 10.09
CA CYS A 6 5.77 -3.57 11.31
C CYS A 6 4.34 -4.10 11.53
N PRO A 7 4.12 -5.40 11.75
CA PRO A 7 2.79 -5.96 11.98
C PRO A 7 2.14 -5.53 13.31
N GLY A 8 2.91 -4.96 14.24
CA GLY A 8 2.41 -4.53 15.55
C GLY A 8 1.91 -3.08 15.59
N CYS A 9 2.61 -2.17 14.90
CA CYS A 9 2.32 -0.73 14.98
C CYS A 9 2.29 -0.03 13.63
N ASP A 10 2.39 -0.77 12.52
CA ASP A 10 2.42 -0.27 11.15
C ASP A 10 3.55 0.74 10.85
N GLN A 11 4.55 0.85 11.73
CA GLN A 11 5.73 1.67 11.47
C GLN A 11 6.50 1.13 10.27
N ARG A 12 6.94 2.02 9.38
CA ARG A 12 7.83 1.65 8.27
C ARG A 12 9.23 1.35 8.81
N LEU A 13 9.73 0.15 8.52
CA LEU A 13 11.07 -0.32 8.86
C LEU A 13 11.90 -0.43 7.60
N GLU A 14 13.16 -0.02 7.67
CA GLU A 14 14.13 -0.12 6.59
C GLU A 14 15.25 -1.06 7.02
N VAL A 15 15.48 -2.09 6.23
CA VAL A 15 16.44 -3.15 6.53
C VAL A 15 17.32 -3.40 5.32
N PRO A 16 18.58 -3.84 5.53
CA PRO A 16 19.43 -4.19 4.41
C PRO A 16 18.89 -5.43 3.68
N PRO A 17 19.15 -5.58 2.38
CA PRO A 17 18.62 -6.70 1.58
C PRO A 17 19.04 -8.08 2.09
N HIS A 18 20.16 -8.19 2.79
CA HIS A 18 20.63 -9.45 3.37
C HIS A 18 19.88 -9.86 4.63
N ALA A 19 19.11 -8.95 5.26
CA ALA A 19 18.30 -9.26 6.44
C ALA A 19 16.97 -9.95 6.09
N VAL A 20 16.77 -10.34 4.82
CA VAL A 20 15.58 -11.07 4.38
C VAL A 20 15.50 -12.42 5.11
N HIS A 21 14.32 -12.73 5.65
CA HIS A 21 14.06 -13.86 6.55
C HIS A 21 14.63 -13.74 7.98
N ASP A 22 15.45 -12.73 8.27
CA ASP A 22 15.92 -12.49 9.63
C ASP A 22 14.82 -11.91 10.50
N GLU A 23 14.95 -12.10 11.81
CA GLU A 23 14.11 -11.43 12.79
C GLU A 23 14.57 -10.00 12.99
N GLN A 24 13.64 -9.05 12.87
CA GLN A 24 13.88 -7.64 13.10
C GLN A 24 12.95 -7.10 14.17
N ARG A 25 13.55 -6.39 15.11
CA ARG A 25 12.83 -5.74 16.20
C ARG A 25 12.42 -4.34 15.78
N CYS A 26 11.13 -4.06 15.82
CA CYS A 26 10.61 -2.72 15.55
C CYS A 26 11.11 -1.73 16.61
N ALA A 27 11.74 -0.65 16.18
CA ALA A 27 12.20 0.41 17.09
C ALA A 27 11.05 1.19 17.75
N ALA A 28 9.85 1.19 17.15
CA ALA A 28 8.70 1.95 17.65
C ALA A 28 7.88 1.18 18.70
N CYS A 29 7.52 -0.07 18.43
CA CYS A 29 6.69 -0.87 19.36
C CYS A 29 7.45 -1.97 20.09
N GLY A 30 8.71 -2.21 19.73
CA GLY A 30 9.53 -3.27 20.33
C GLY A 30 9.20 -4.68 19.87
N GLN A 31 8.18 -4.88 19.02
CA GLN A 31 7.78 -6.19 18.50
C GLN A 31 8.81 -6.75 17.53
N THR A 32 9.17 -8.01 17.72
CA THR A 32 9.98 -8.78 16.77
C THR A 32 9.10 -9.33 15.66
N SER A 33 9.54 -9.17 14.41
CA SER A 33 8.85 -9.66 13.22
C SER A 33 9.87 -10.17 12.21
N GLN A 34 9.52 -11.20 11.45
CA GLN A 34 10.37 -11.67 10.38
C GLN A 34 10.36 -10.67 9.23
N VAL A 35 11.53 -10.35 8.68
CA VAL A 35 11.64 -9.53 7.47
C VAL A 35 11.03 -10.32 6.31
N PRO A 36 9.96 -9.80 5.68
CA PRO A 36 9.33 -10.49 4.58
C PRO A 36 10.28 -10.59 3.38
N ALA A 37 10.37 -11.79 2.81
CA ALA A 37 11.17 -12.00 1.63
C ALA A 37 10.55 -11.34 0.39
N ALA A 38 11.39 -11.04 -0.60
CA ALA A 38 10.90 -10.61 -1.92
C ALA A 38 9.84 -11.58 -2.49
N ALA A 39 9.99 -12.88 -2.22
CA ALA A 39 8.99 -13.90 -2.58
C ALA A 39 7.61 -13.67 -1.94
N TYR A 40 7.55 -13.17 -0.71
CA TYR A 40 6.30 -12.82 -0.04
C TYR A 40 5.61 -11.65 -0.76
N HIS A 41 6.34 -10.58 -1.05
CA HIS A 41 5.79 -9.42 -1.77
C HIS A 41 5.30 -9.80 -3.18
N LEU A 42 6.06 -10.62 -3.90
CA LEU A 42 5.65 -11.15 -5.20
C LEU A 42 4.41 -12.04 -5.10
N SER A 43 4.34 -12.91 -4.08
CA SER A 43 3.17 -13.75 -3.84
C SER A 43 1.92 -12.88 -3.59
N ARG A 44 2.05 -11.85 -2.75
CA ARG A 44 0.92 -11.00 -2.42
C ARG A 44 0.45 -10.15 -3.61
N LEU A 45 1.37 -9.61 -4.40
CA LEU A 45 1.06 -8.95 -5.66
C LEU A 45 0.37 -9.87 -6.67
N ARG A 46 0.73 -11.17 -6.72
CA ARG A 46 0.01 -12.15 -7.57
C ARG A 46 -1.43 -12.32 -7.14
N VAL A 47 -1.70 -12.38 -5.83
CA VAL A 47 -3.07 -12.49 -5.30
C VAL A 47 -3.89 -11.25 -5.66
N LEU A 48 -3.35 -10.05 -5.43
CA LEU A 48 -4.02 -8.80 -5.79
C LEU A 48 -4.26 -8.69 -7.31
N ARG A 49 -3.30 -9.12 -8.12
CA ARG A 49 -3.46 -9.16 -9.58
C ARG A 49 -4.50 -10.17 -10.05
N ALA A 50 -4.66 -11.29 -9.34
CA ALA A 50 -5.74 -12.25 -9.60
C ALA A 50 -7.10 -11.64 -9.25
N ALA A 51 -7.23 -11.02 -8.08
CA ALA A 51 -8.45 -10.33 -7.67
C ALA A 51 -8.86 -9.23 -8.66
N LEU A 52 -7.89 -8.47 -9.21
CA LEU A 52 -8.14 -7.44 -10.23
C LEU A 52 -8.77 -7.99 -11.52
N ARG A 53 -8.58 -9.27 -11.84
CA ARG A 53 -9.22 -9.92 -13.01
C ARG A 53 -10.69 -10.23 -12.76
N GLU A 54 -11.09 -10.37 -11.51
CA GLU A 54 -12.43 -10.77 -11.10
C GLU A 54 -13.28 -9.58 -10.68
N ARG A 55 -12.66 -8.56 -10.07
CA ARG A 55 -13.33 -7.35 -9.59
C ARG A 55 -12.38 -6.17 -9.53
N ALA A 56 -12.94 -4.97 -9.40
CA ALA A 56 -12.15 -3.82 -9.01
C ALA A 56 -11.54 -4.03 -7.61
N LEU A 57 -10.28 -3.64 -7.45
CA LEU A 57 -9.63 -3.59 -6.14
C LEU A 57 -10.15 -2.38 -5.36
N SER A 58 -10.31 -2.54 -4.05
CA SER A 58 -10.63 -1.45 -3.14
C SER A 58 -9.45 -0.49 -2.98
N ALA A 59 -9.68 0.69 -2.40
CA ALA A 59 -8.60 1.62 -2.09
C ALA A 59 -7.53 1.00 -1.18
N ASP A 60 -7.93 0.21 -0.18
CA ASP A 60 -6.99 -0.47 0.73
C ASP A 60 -6.15 -1.53 0.02
N GLU A 61 -6.73 -2.27 -0.92
CA GLU A 61 -5.99 -3.25 -1.72
C GLU A 61 -5.00 -2.59 -2.68
N TRP A 62 -5.35 -1.42 -3.22
CA TRP A 62 -4.42 -0.62 -4.00
C TRP A 62 -3.29 -0.03 -3.14
N ARG A 63 -3.58 0.41 -1.91
CA ARG A 63 -2.55 0.82 -0.93
C ARG A 63 -1.62 -0.34 -0.59
N GLU A 64 -2.18 -1.53 -0.39
CA GLU A 64 -1.41 -2.75 -0.14
C GLU A 64 -0.48 -3.06 -1.32
N ALA A 65 -0.99 -2.99 -2.56
CA ALA A 65 -0.17 -3.17 -3.76
C ALA A 65 1.01 -2.18 -3.80
N ALA A 66 0.77 -0.91 -3.47
CA ALA A 66 1.82 0.10 -3.43
C ALA A 66 2.93 -0.21 -2.41
N VAL A 67 2.57 -0.73 -1.23
CA VAL A 67 3.54 -1.18 -0.22
C VAL A 67 4.44 -2.28 -0.77
N HIS A 68 3.86 -3.27 -1.46
CA HIS A 68 4.64 -4.38 -2.02
C HIS A 68 5.50 -3.98 -3.20
N TYR A 69 5.02 -3.08 -4.08
CA TYR A 69 5.85 -2.54 -5.15
C TYR A 69 7.04 -1.74 -4.60
N ARG A 70 6.86 -0.93 -3.55
CA ARG A 70 7.99 -0.23 -2.89
C ARG A 70 8.99 -1.19 -2.28
N ALA A 71 8.52 -2.24 -1.62
CA ALA A 71 9.39 -3.23 -0.99
C ALA A 71 10.25 -3.99 -2.02
N LEU A 72 9.81 -4.06 -3.28
CA LEU A 72 10.51 -4.66 -4.42
C LEU A 72 11.27 -3.63 -5.28
N ASP A 73 11.40 -2.38 -4.82
CA ASP A 73 12.06 -1.28 -5.53
C ASP A 73 11.41 -0.90 -6.88
N HIS A 74 10.11 -1.15 -7.03
CA HIS A 74 9.30 -0.76 -8.18
C HIS A 74 8.57 0.56 -7.89
N ALA A 75 9.33 1.66 -7.80
CA ALA A 75 8.81 2.97 -7.38
C ALA A 75 7.67 3.50 -8.27
N GLU A 76 7.79 3.38 -9.59
CA GLU A 76 6.76 3.85 -10.54
C GLU A 76 5.42 3.09 -10.34
N ALA A 77 5.48 1.76 -10.30
CA ALA A 77 4.31 0.93 -10.06
C ALA A 77 3.66 1.21 -8.69
N ALA A 78 4.47 1.55 -7.68
CA ALA A 78 3.93 1.96 -6.39
C ALA A 78 3.16 3.28 -6.47
N VAL A 79 3.68 4.28 -7.19
CA VAL A 79 2.98 5.55 -7.40
C VAL A 79 1.66 5.35 -8.15
N GLU A 80 1.67 4.53 -9.20
CA GLU A 80 0.46 4.18 -9.96
C GLU A 80 -0.60 3.52 -9.05
N ALA A 81 -0.18 2.58 -8.20
CA ALA A 81 -1.06 1.92 -7.25
C ALA A 81 -1.64 2.91 -6.22
N GLU A 82 -0.86 3.86 -5.71
CA GLU A 82 -1.39 4.91 -4.81
C GLU A 82 -2.39 5.84 -5.49
N GLN A 83 -2.14 6.20 -6.75
CA GLN A 83 -3.11 6.99 -7.51
C GLN A 83 -4.39 6.19 -7.77
N ALA A 84 -4.27 4.89 -8.05
CA ALA A 84 -5.42 4.00 -8.18
C ALA A 84 -6.19 3.90 -6.86
N ALA A 85 -5.51 3.83 -5.72
CA ALA A 85 -6.15 3.86 -4.40
C ALA A 85 -6.99 5.13 -4.21
N ARG A 86 -6.42 6.30 -4.52
CA ARG A 86 -7.14 7.59 -4.43
C ARG A 86 -8.39 7.64 -5.30
N ARG A 87 -8.36 7.01 -6.48
CA ARG A 87 -9.53 6.91 -7.38
C ARG A 87 -10.58 5.91 -6.90
N ALA A 88 -10.17 4.92 -6.11
CA ALA A 88 -11.04 3.87 -5.60
C ALA A 88 -11.66 4.22 -4.24
N GLU A 89 -11.33 5.38 -3.66
CA GLU A 89 -11.91 5.86 -2.41
C GLU A 89 -13.43 6.11 -2.58
N PRO A 90 -14.27 5.54 -1.69
CA PRO A 90 -15.69 5.84 -1.70
C PRO A 90 -15.89 7.33 -1.40
N GLY A 91 -16.47 8.08 -2.35
CA GLY A 91 -16.74 9.52 -2.23
C GLY A 91 -15.91 10.43 -3.15
N SER A 92 -14.84 9.94 -3.78
CA SER A 92 -13.89 10.81 -4.52
C SER A 92 -14.44 11.48 -5.79
N SER A 93 -15.64 11.10 -6.26
CA SER A 93 -16.24 11.64 -7.49
C SER A 93 -17.64 12.22 -7.30
N THR A 94 -18.31 12.04 -6.17
CA THR A 94 -19.67 12.56 -5.93
C THR A 94 -19.67 13.72 -4.94
N GLU A 95 -18.94 13.61 -3.82
CA GLU A 95 -18.89 14.68 -2.82
C GLU A 95 -18.11 15.91 -3.31
N ALA A 96 -17.05 15.71 -4.11
CA ALA A 96 -16.29 16.81 -4.72
C ALA A 96 -17.13 17.60 -5.75
N SER A 97 -18.03 16.92 -6.45
CA SER A 97 -18.98 17.55 -7.39
C SER A 97 -20.17 18.21 -6.68
N GLU A 98 -20.69 17.62 -5.59
CA GLU A 98 -21.74 18.27 -4.78
C GLU A 98 -21.20 19.50 -4.03
N ALA A 99 -20.01 19.43 -3.44
CA ALA A 99 -19.38 20.57 -2.78
C ALA A 99 -19.07 21.72 -3.75
N LEU A 100 -18.65 21.41 -4.99
CA LEU A 100 -18.45 22.42 -6.02
C LEU A 100 -19.79 23.01 -6.50
N ALA A 101 -20.82 22.17 -6.68
CA ALA A 101 -22.16 22.62 -7.05
C ALA A 101 -22.77 23.54 -5.98
N GLU A 102 -22.64 23.20 -4.69
CA GLU A 102 -23.15 23.99 -3.56
C GLU A 102 -22.38 25.31 -3.37
N ALA A 103 -21.07 25.31 -3.62
CA ALA A 103 -20.27 26.54 -3.61
C ALA A 103 -20.64 27.49 -4.76
N THR A 104 -21.01 26.96 -5.93
CA THR A 104 -21.46 27.78 -7.07
C THR A 104 -22.92 28.22 -6.99
N ALA A 105 -23.77 27.54 -6.22
CA ALA A 105 -25.18 27.90 -6.05
C ALA A 105 -25.41 29.11 -5.12
N ASN A 106 -24.39 29.51 -4.34
CA ASN A 106 -24.41 30.65 -3.43
C ASN A 106 -23.71 31.91 -4.00
N LEU A 107 -23.38 31.92 -5.30
CA LEU A 107 -22.90 33.08 -6.05
C LEU A 107 -24.02 33.63 -6.95
#